data_AF-A0A6J7ZLW8-F1
#
_entry.id   AF-A0A6J7ZLW8-F1
#
_cell.length_a   1.000
_cell.length_b   1.000
_cell.length_c   1.000
_cell.angle_alpha   90.00
_cell.angle_beta   90.00
_cell.angle_gamma   90.00
#
_symmetry.space_group_name_H-M   'P 1'
#
loop_
_entity.id
_entity.type
_entity.pdbx_description
1 polymer ?
#
loop_
_entity_poly.entity_id
_entity_poly.type
_entity_poly.pdbx_seq_one_letter_code
_entity_poly.pdbx_strand_id
1 'polypeptide(L)'
;MPEDAGKKKFIKDFLQRVKAGEGFIEDIWIERVVRLPGSTGEGSTAPSLSGRPISNITELLEDDLRHTFDDGYFTFRFVAALVGSGKTSLLTYLHELTKAKLTYESFSVARRFQLSDLLMTGGNQGFTVKLYCYILAQTFWELLNSSSQQIKDIARNILNDYLEQSEVAQLTSATKFMPFRSKFSSYFAKIEVVFEEFFFEVINQISRIEPRFTFAYLIDELDSLQNYPNELQETRSLIKALIKRASQQFRSKIRLLIYLVGTSNNIESFINEDSVIESLVGNSVINLNKGYGNEFEMIRAKIDARIEGAFKGYKNFSQAWQEIQNIPLNPAQNLRSFCKEYATAVLEIHEKHFREESEKGFEGNARDLVKAQCEHKWQTHLKNKSYTLSSVSTTTVLQGHAFDCYIQLDHNNTCVARAFGEAKNYELLSSHLETFNQWLEDVKFRPLTTDGTPPDLAFIIAPSSPSLLQRKLELKNICFIQSDKVITPPIPTKCVDINTAEKDLKVITPPIPTKCVDINTAEKDLIVNAFHGTRMRETKIDKLMQLRMSKFYKNLDELATDLKLTQNAKRKLQKKVDEGEICFLMKAPST
;
A
#
# COMPACT_ATOMS: atom_id res chain seq x y z
N MET A 1 -38.81 0.62 9.44
CA MET A 1 -37.36 0.53 9.65
C MET A 1 -36.76 0.13 8.31
N PRO A 2 -35.70 0.76 7.78
CA PRO A 2 -35.08 0.25 6.57
C PRO A 2 -34.25 -0.97 6.98
N GLU A 3 -34.90 -2.13 6.95
CA GLU A 3 -34.44 -3.42 7.51
C GLU A 3 -33.30 -4.08 6.74
N ASP A 4 -32.67 -3.41 5.77
CA ASP A 4 -31.53 -3.98 5.03
C ASP A 4 -30.52 -2.94 4.50
N ALA A 5 -30.40 -1.78 5.16
CA ALA A 5 -29.33 -0.83 4.88
C ALA A 5 -27.96 -1.37 5.36
N GLY A 6 -27.45 -2.38 4.64
CA GLY A 6 -26.06 -2.81 4.60
C GLY A 6 -25.48 -3.30 5.92
N LYS A 7 -25.71 -4.56 6.30
CA LYS A 7 -24.77 -5.26 7.20
C LYS A 7 -23.42 -5.32 6.49
N LYS A 8 -22.53 -4.35 6.76
CA LYS A 8 -21.14 -4.34 6.30
C LYS A 8 -20.45 -5.61 6.87
N LYS A 9 -20.06 -6.56 6.01
CA LYS A 9 -19.43 -7.85 6.37
C LYS A 9 -17.99 -7.95 5.83
N PHE A 10 -17.22 -6.86 5.94
CA PHE A 10 -15.85 -6.77 5.44
C PHE A 10 -14.93 -7.82 6.04
N ILE A 11 -15.10 -8.19 7.32
CA ILE A 11 -14.25 -9.19 7.98
C ILE A 11 -14.46 -10.58 7.40
N LYS A 12 -15.71 -10.97 7.11
CA LYS A 12 -15.99 -12.26 6.47
C LYS A 12 -15.36 -12.31 5.08
N ASP A 13 -15.54 -11.28 4.28
CA ASP A 13 -14.99 -11.20 2.92
C ASP A 13 -13.46 -11.16 2.94
N PHE A 14 -12.87 -10.45 3.90
CA PHE A 14 -11.44 -10.47 4.17
C PHE A 14 -10.94 -11.88 4.48
N LEU A 15 -11.55 -12.58 5.45
CA LEU A 15 -11.15 -13.95 5.80
C LEU A 15 -11.31 -14.93 4.63
N GLN A 16 -12.38 -14.80 3.84
CA GLN A 16 -12.58 -15.61 2.64
C GLN A 16 -11.49 -15.37 1.59
N ARG A 17 -11.09 -14.11 1.38
CA ARG A 17 -9.96 -13.78 0.51
C ARG A 17 -8.66 -14.39 1.05
N VAL A 18 -8.34 -14.19 2.34
CA VAL A 18 -7.12 -14.76 2.96
C VAL A 18 -7.11 -16.29 2.87
N LYS A 19 -8.26 -16.93 3.11
CA LYS A 19 -8.45 -18.38 3.01
C LYS A 19 -8.13 -18.93 1.61
N ALA A 20 -8.36 -18.17 0.54
CA ALA A 20 -8.01 -18.62 -0.81
C ALA A 20 -6.51 -18.91 -0.92
N GLY A 21 -5.66 -18.20 -0.15
CA GLY A 21 -4.22 -18.41 -0.10
C GLY A 21 -3.52 -18.15 -1.44
N GLU A 22 -4.19 -17.51 -2.38
CA GLU A 22 -3.72 -17.30 -3.74
C GLU A 22 -3.81 -15.82 -4.12
N GLY A 23 -2.85 -15.35 -4.93
CA GLY A 23 -2.81 -13.98 -5.39
C GLY A 23 -2.38 -12.97 -4.32
N PHE A 24 -2.59 -11.69 -4.60
CA PHE A 24 -2.26 -10.59 -3.70
C PHE A 24 -3.47 -10.16 -2.89
N ILE A 25 -3.30 -10.09 -1.58
CA ILE A 25 -4.28 -9.57 -0.64
C ILE A 25 -3.58 -8.45 0.11
N GLU A 26 -3.83 -7.24 -0.34
CA GLU A 26 -3.23 -6.01 0.17
C GLU A 26 -3.33 -5.90 1.70
N ASP A 27 -4.44 -6.37 2.24
CA ASP A 27 -4.80 -6.31 3.65
C ASP A 27 -3.89 -7.16 4.57
N ILE A 28 -3.18 -8.16 4.02
CA ILE A 28 -2.24 -9.01 4.76
C ILE A 28 -0.81 -8.94 4.22
N TRP A 29 -0.48 -7.93 3.42
CA TRP A 29 0.90 -7.71 3.00
C TRP A 29 1.81 -7.53 4.22
N ILE A 30 2.97 -8.20 4.18
CA ILE A 30 4.00 -8.12 5.20
C ILE A 30 5.32 -7.69 4.56
N GLU A 31 6.05 -6.82 5.26
CA GLU A 31 7.36 -6.37 4.81
C GLU A 31 8.40 -7.46 5.05
N ARG A 32 8.89 -8.04 3.96
CA ARG A 32 9.94 -9.06 4.00
C ARG A 32 11.30 -8.39 3.89
N VAL A 33 12.23 -8.79 4.76
CA VAL A 33 13.58 -8.22 4.84
C VAL A 33 14.34 -8.46 3.53
N VAL A 34 15.02 -7.41 3.05
CA VAL A 34 16.01 -7.47 1.98
C VAL A 34 17.38 -7.19 2.56
N ARG A 35 18.37 -7.96 2.15
CA ARG A 35 19.77 -7.83 2.57
C ARG A 35 20.69 -7.76 1.35
N LEU A 36 21.90 -7.27 1.59
CA LEU A 36 22.95 -7.28 0.58
C LEU A 36 23.36 -8.73 0.23
N PRO A 37 23.69 -9.03 -1.04
CA PRO A 37 24.26 -10.31 -1.41
C PRO A 37 25.50 -10.67 -0.56
N GLY A 38 25.60 -11.92 -0.10
CA GLY A 38 26.69 -12.41 0.74
C GLY A 38 26.56 -12.09 2.24
N SER A 39 25.54 -11.34 2.66
CA SER A 39 25.26 -11.14 4.09
C SER A 39 24.60 -12.38 4.72
N THR A 40 24.84 -12.58 6.03
CA THR A 40 24.24 -13.68 6.79
C THR A 40 22.85 -13.32 7.29
N GLY A 41 21.98 -14.32 7.46
CA GLY A 41 20.67 -14.21 8.12
C GLY A 41 19.46 -14.33 7.19
N GLU A 42 18.27 -14.25 7.78
CA GLU A 42 16.98 -14.43 7.11
C GLU A 42 16.57 -13.19 6.30
N GLY A 43 16.27 -13.38 5.01
CA GLY A 43 15.84 -12.31 4.11
C GLY A 43 16.08 -12.64 2.64
N SER A 44 15.53 -11.82 1.75
CA SER A 44 15.86 -11.84 0.33
C SER A 44 17.20 -11.18 0.08
N THR A 45 18.00 -11.68 -0.85
CA THR A 45 19.30 -11.09 -1.21
C THR A 45 19.22 -10.45 -2.58
N ALA A 46 18.91 -9.15 -2.64
CA ALA A 46 18.82 -8.43 -3.90
C ALA A 46 19.39 -7.01 -3.73
N PRO A 47 20.32 -6.57 -4.59
CA PRO A 47 20.87 -5.22 -4.54
C PRO A 47 19.87 -4.21 -5.13
N SER A 48 19.94 -2.96 -4.66
CA SER A 48 19.34 -1.83 -5.37
C SER A 48 20.04 -1.60 -6.70
N LEU A 49 19.26 -1.40 -7.77
CA LEU A 49 19.82 -1.01 -9.07
C LEU A 49 20.20 0.47 -9.11
N SER A 50 19.54 1.30 -8.29
CA SER A 50 19.85 2.73 -8.15
C SER A 50 20.98 3.03 -7.16
N GLY A 51 21.53 2.01 -6.47
CA GLY A 51 22.55 2.16 -5.43
C GLY A 51 22.03 2.70 -4.09
N ARG A 52 20.71 2.68 -3.86
CA ARG A 52 20.07 3.14 -2.62
C ARG A 52 20.13 2.07 -1.53
N PRO A 53 20.11 2.47 -0.25
CA PRO A 53 19.89 1.52 0.83
C PRO A 53 18.45 0.98 0.75
N ILE A 54 18.32 -0.34 0.80
CA ILE A 54 17.04 -1.06 0.76
C ILE A 54 17.02 -2.05 1.92
N SER A 55 15.93 -2.04 2.68
CA SER A 55 15.75 -2.86 3.88
C SER A 55 14.65 -3.91 3.74
N ASN A 56 13.73 -3.73 2.79
CA ASN A 56 12.60 -4.63 2.56
C ASN A 56 12.19 -4.71 1.08
N ILE A 57 11.31 -5.68 0.76
CA ILE A 57 10.85 -5.91 -0.61
C ILE A 57 10.11 -4.70 -1.17
N THR A 58 9.25 -4.03 -0.39
CA THR A 58 8.50 -2.87 -0.90
C THR A 58 9.44 -1.76 -1.35
N GLU A 59 10.44 -1.41 -0.55
CA GLU A 59 11.48 -0.45 -0.91
C GLU A 59 12.22 -0.87 -2.19
N LEU A 60 12.55 -2.17 -2.34
CA LEU A 60 13.20 -2.68 -3.54
C LEU A 60 12.35 -2.47 -4.80
N LEU A 61 11.06 -2.81 -4.71
CA LEU A 61 10.11 -2.67 -5.81
C LEU A 61 9.89 -1.19 -6.18
N GLU A 62 9.80 -0.31 -5.18
CA GLU A 62 9.69 1.13 -5.39
C GLU A 62 10.95 1.72 -6.00
N ASP A 63 12.14 1.24 -5.60
CA ASP A 63 13.41 1.63 -6.20
C ASP A 63 13.51 1.22 -7.66
N ASP A 64 13.14 -0.02 -7.99
CA ASP A 64 13.09 -0.53 -9.37
C ASP A 64 12.11 0.26 -10.25
N LEU A 65 10.93 0.60 -9.69
CA LEU A 65 9.97 1.47 -10.37
C LEU A 65 10.54 2.86 -10.58
N ARG A 66 11.17 3.47 -9.58
CA ARG A 66 11.82 4.78 -9.73
C ARG A 66 12.93 4.74 -10.79
N HIS A 67 13.82 3.75 -10.73
CA HIS A 67 14.92 3.56 -11.67
C HIS A 67 14.40 3.52 -13.13
N THR A 68 13.25 2.89 -13.34
CA THR A 68 12.66 2.75 -14.67
C THR A 68 11.76 3.93 -15.07
N PHE A 69 10.74 4.22 -14.26
CA PHE A 69 9.67 5.19 -14.56
C PHE A 69 10.08 6.63 -14.29
N ASP A 70 11.00 6.89 -13.37
CA ASP A 70 11.46 8.25 -13.11
C ASP A 70 12.78 8.49 -13.86
N ASP A 71 13.79 7.65 -13.59
CA ASP A 71 15.17 7.89 -14.03
C ASP A 71 15.44 7.45 -15.48
N GLY A 72 14.58 6.61 -16.06
CA GLY A 72 14.61 6.28 -17.48
C GLY A 72 15.48 5.08 -17.85
N TYR A 73 15.79 4.21 -16.89
CA TYR A 73 16.72 3.11 -17.08
C TYR A 73 16.04 1.74 -17.21
N PHE A 74 16.74 0.82 -17.86
CA PHE A 74 16.33 -0.57 -18.01
C PHE A 74 16.44 -1.29 -16.67
N THR A 75 15.39 -2.04 -16.33
CA THR A 75 15.34 -2.86 -15.12
C THR A 75 14.95 -4.29 -15.48
N PHE A 76 15.76 -5.25 -15.05
CA PHE A 76 15.46 -6.67 -15.18
C PHE A 76 15.66 -7.38 -13.84
N ARG A 77 14.67 -8.17 -13.43
CA ARG A 77 14.74 -9.00 -12.21
C ARG A 77 14.29 -10.42 -12.48
N PHE A 78 15.01 -11.36 -11.88
CA PHE A 78 14.47 -12.68 -11.60
C PHE A 78 13.85 -12.71 -10.21
N VAL A 79 12.74 -13.43 -10.05
CA VAL A 79 12.20 -13.79 -8.74
C VAL A 79 12.24 -15.31 -8.60
N ALA A 80 13.09 -15.79 -7.71
CA ALA A 80 13.27 -17.19 -7.36
C ALA A 80 12.47 -17.51 -6.09
N ALA A 81 11.39 -18.27 -6.23
CA ALA A 81 10.44 -18.46 -5.14
C ALA A 81 10.27 -19.92 -4.73
N LEU A 82 10.29 -20.20 -3.43
CA LEU A 82 9.81 -21.49 -2.93
C LEU A 82 8.29 -21.58 -3.10
N VAL A 83 7.76 -22.79 -3.28
CA VAL A 83 6.32 -22.99 -3.46
C VAL A 83 5.55 -22.43 -2.26
N GLY A 84 4.55 -21.59 -2.53
CA GLY A 84 3.72 -20.96 -1.50
C GLY A 84 4.34 -19.77 -0.77
N SER A 85 5.49 -19.26 -1.24
CA SER A 85 6.18 -18.07 -0.67
C SER A 85 5.62 -16.70 -1.10
N GLY A 86 4.63 -16.67 -2.00
CA GLY A 86 3.97 -15.43 -2.44
C GLY A 86 4.49 -14.82 -3.75
N LYS A 87 5.06 -15.60 -4.69
CA LYS A 87 5.56 -15.10 -5.99
C LYS A 87 4.53 -14.29 -6.77
N THR A 88 3.31 -14.83 -6.90
CA THR A 88 2.19 -14.17 -7.58
C THR A 88 1.69 -12.95 -6.81
N SER A 89 1.75 -12.99 -5.48
CA SER A 89 1.43 -11.85 -4.62
C SER A 89 2.40 -10.69 -4.85
N LEU A 90 3.70 -10.97 -4.93
CA LEU A 90 4.74 -9.98 -5.23
C LEU A 90 4.53 -9.34 -6.61
N LEU A 91 4.32 -10.15 -7.66
CA LEU A 91 4.08 -9.59 -9.00
C LEU A 91 2.81 -8.75 -9.08
N THR A 92 1.74 -9.18 -8.41
CA THR A 92 0.49 -8.42 -8.38
C THR A 92 0.67 -7.14 -7.57
N TYR A 93 1.42 -7.16 -6.47
CA TYR A 93 1.76 -5.97 -5.70
C TYR A 93 2.57 -4.97 -6.54
N LEU A 94 3.61 -5.43 -7.25
CA LEU A 94 4.38 -4.60 -8.18
C LEU A 94 3.49 -4.02 -9.29
N HIS A 95 2.57 -4.81 -9.84
CA HIS A 95 1.60 -4.34 -10.81
C HIS A 95 0.71 -3.23 -10.25
N GLU A 96 0.22 -3.37 -9.03
CA GLU A 96 -0.59 -2.35 -8.36
C GLU A 96 0.23 -1.09 -8.03
N LEU A 97 1.50 -1.22 -7.67
CA LEU A 97 2.41 -0.08 -7.49
C LEU A 97 2.60 0.73 -8.78
N THR A 98 2.56 0.09 -9.96
CA THR A 98 2.61 0.82 -11.25
C THR A 98 1.39 1.71 -11.48
N LYS A 99 0.28 1.46 -10.78
CA LYS A 99 -0.96 2.26 -10.85
C LYS A 99 -1.07 3.26 -9.69
N ALA A 100 -0.20 3.16 -8.69
CA ALA A 100 -0.26 3.97 -7.47
C ALA A 100 0.24 5.43 -7.66
N LYS A 101 0.66 5.81 -8.88
CA LYS A 101 0.96 7.19 -9.27
C LYS A 101 0.29 7.50 -10.61
N LEU A 102 -0.45 8.62 -10.68
CA LEU A 102 -1.14 9.07 -11.91
C LEU A 102 -0.20 9.14 -13.12
N THR A 103 1.05 9.57 -12.91
CA THR A 103 2.04 9.68 -13.98
C THR A 103 2.44 8.31 -14.53
N TYR A 104 2.50 7.28 -13.68
CA TYR A 104 2.83 5.93 -14.13
C TYR A 104 1.66 5.31 -14.87
N GLU A 105 0.45 5.44 -14.30
CA GLU A 105 -0.78 4.94 -14.92
C GLU A 105 -1.05 5.58 -16.29
N SER A 106 -0.85 6.89 -16.43
CA SER A 106 -1.14 7.62 -17.67
C SER A 106 -0.10 7.40 -18.78
N PHE A 107 1.14 7.06 -18.42
CA PHE A 107 2.27 6.97 -19.34
C PHE A 107 2.99 5.62 -19.23
N SER A 108 2.23 4.52 -19.21
CA SER A 108 2.85 3.21 -19.31
C SER A 108 1.99 2.14 -19.95
N VAL A 109 2.67 1.10 -20.43
CA VAL A 109 2.09 -0.22 -20.66
C VAL A 109 2.58 -1.10 -19.52
N ALA A 110 1.72 -1.40 -18.55
CA ALA A 110 2.03 -2.34 -17.47
C ALA A 110 1.22 -3.62 -17.63
N ARG A 111 1.90 -4.76 -17.79
CA ARG A 111 1.29 -6.05 -18.12
C ARG A 111 1.84 -7.20 -17.31
N ARG A 112 0.92 -8.04 -16.83
CA ARG A 112 1.23 -9.30 -16.17
C ARG A 112 0.65 -10.46 -16.97
N PHE A 113 1.43 -11.51 -17.19
CA PHE A 113 0.97 -12.73 -17.86
C PHE A 113 1.81 -13.95 -17.44
N GLN A 114 1.33 -15.14 -17.77
CA GLN A 114 1.98 -16.40 -17.45
C GLN A 114 2.56 -17.03 -18.72
N LEU A 115 3.73 -17.67 -18.63
CA LEU A 115 4.33 -18.38 -19.77
C LEU A 115 3.52 -19.61 -20.20
N SER A 116 2.76 -20.21 -19.29
CA SER A 116 1.84 -21.31 -19.57
C SER A 116 0.74 -20.94 -20.58
N ASP A 117 0.31 -19.66 -20.62
CA ASP A 117 -0.65 -19.14 -21.61
C ASP A 117 -0.15 -19.35 -23.05
N LEU A 118 1.17 -19.35 -23.25
CA LEU A 118 1.81 -19.46 -24.56
C LEU A 118 1.92 -20.91 -25.04
N LEU A 119 2.03 -21.86 -24.10
CA LEU A 119 2.08 -23.29 -24.40
C LEU A 119 0.77 -23.78 -25.03
N MET A 120 -0.35 -23.21 -24.61
CA MET A 120 -1.69 -23.55 -25.10
C MET A 120 -2.02 -22.87 -26.45
N THR A 121 -1.15 -22.00 -26.95
CA THR A 121 -1.37 -21.28 -28.20
C THR A 121 -0.92 -22.16 -29.38
N GLY A 122 -1.90 -22.65 -30.16
CA GLY A 122 -1.64 -23.45 -31.37
C GLY A 122 -0.88 -22.70 -32.46
N GLY A 123 -0.21 -23.43 -33.35
CA GLY A 123 0.55 -22.89 -34.48
C GLY A 123 1.98 -23.45 -34.56
N ASN A 124 2.55 -23.42 -35.77
CA ASN A 124 3.87 -24.00 -36.10
C ASN A 124 5.04 -23.07 -35.78
N GLN A 125 4.80 -21.93 -35.13
CA GLN A 125 5.85 -20.96 -34.80
C GLN A 125 6.65 -21.40 -33.58
N GLY A 126 7.95 -21.06 -33.56
CA GLY A 126 8.81 -21.22 -32.39
C GLY A 126 8.31 -20.41 -31.19
N PHE A 127 8.68 -20.81 -29.99
CA PHE A 127 8.21 -20.21 -28.74
C PHE A 127 8.62 -18.74 -28.60
N THR A 128 9.80 -18.38 -29.08
CA THR A 128 10.33 -17.01 -29.15
C THR A 128 9.35 -16.08 -29.86
N VAL A 129 8.83 -16.51 -31.01
CA VAL A 129 7.87 -15.73 -31.81
C VAL A 129 6.55 -15.61 -31.05
N LYS A 130 6.06 -16.70 -30.45
CA LYS A 130 4.83 -16.69 -29.65
C LYS A 130 4.93 -15.68 -28.50
N LEU A 131 6.05 -15.66 -27.77
CA LEU A 131 6.29 -14.75 -26.66
C LEU A 131 6.31 -13.28 -27.11
N TYR A 132 7.08 -12.94 -28.15
CA TYR A 132 7.09 -11.56 -28.65
C TYR A 132 5.74 -11.12 -29.22
N CYS A 133 5.06 -11.97 -30.00
CA CYS A 133 3.71 -11.69 -30.50
C CYS A 133 2.74 -11.41 -29.36
N TYR A 134 2.81 -12.16 -28.26
CA TYR A 134 1.97 -11.94 -27.10
C TYR A 134 2.26 -10.59 -26.43
N ILE A 135 3.54 -10.28 -26.19
CA ILE A 135 3.99 -9.00 -25.60
C ILE A 135 3.53 -7.83 -26.49
N LEU A 136 3.75 -7.91 -27.80
CA LEU A 136 3.39 -6.87 -28.75
C LEU A 136 1.87 -6.71 -28.86
N ALA A 137 1.09 -7.80 -28.91
CA ALA A 137 -0.36 -7.70 -28.92
C ALA A 137 -0.89 -6.99 -27.67
N GLN A 138 -0.37 -7.31 -26.48
CA GLN A 138 -0.71 -6.60 -25.24
C GLN A 138 -0.33 -5.12 -25.30
N THR A 139 0.84 -4.82 -25.88
CA THR A 139 1.38 -3.47 -26.01
C THR A 139 0.54 -2.63 -26.93
N PHE A 140 0.26 -3.09 -28.15
CA PHE A 140 -0.57 -2.36 -29.10
C PHE A 140 -2.01 -2.21 -28.61
N TRP A 141 -2.56 -3.20 -27.90
CA TRP A 141 -3.87 -3.06 -27.29
C TRP A 141 -3.93 -1.86 -26.33
N GLU A 142 -2.93 -1.68 -25.48
CA GLU A 142 -2.85 -0.51 -24.59
C GLU A 142 -2.61 0.79 -25.34
N LEU A 143 -1.64 0.83 -26.26
CA LEU A 143 -1.31 2.04 -27.00
C LEU A 143 -2.51 2.57 -27.81
N LEU A 144 -3.27 1.67 -28.44
CA LEU A 144 -4.48 2.01 -29.20
C LEU A 144 -5.64 2.46 -28.31
N ASN A 145 -5.67 2.04 -27.04
CA ASN A 145 -6.69 2.42 -26.05
C ASN A 145 -6.23 3.55 -25.10
N SER A 146 -5.04 4.12 -25.32
CA SER A 146 -4.48 5.21 -24.52
C SER A 146 -5.44 6.41 -24.40
N SER A 147 -5.29 7.25 -23.37
CA SER A 147 -5.98 8.54 -23.33
C SER A 147 -5.37 9.56 -24.31
N SER A 148 -4.11 9.36 -24.72
CA SER A 148 -3.38 10.26 -25.63
C SER A 148 -3.62 9.91 -27.10
N GLN A 149 -4.18 10.85 -27.86
CA GLN A 149 -4.41 10.67 -29.29
C GLN A 149 -3.09 10.51 -30.07
N GLN A 150 -2.03 11.24 -29.68
CA GLN A 150 -0.71 11.13 -30.32
C GLN A 150 -0.13 9.71 -30.21
N ILE A 151 -0.30 9.07 -29.05
CA ILE A 151 0.16 7.69 -28.81
C ILE A 151 -0.63 6.72 -29.70
N LYS A 152 -1.94 6.89 -29.83
CA LYS A 152 -2.78 6.07 -30.72
C LYS A 152 -2.34 6.18 -32.17
N ASP A 153 -2.08 7.40 -32.63
CA ASP A 153 -1.74 7.66 -34.02
C ASP A 153 -0.38 7.05 -34.37
N ILE A 154 0.62 7.15 -33.49
CA ILE A 154 1.92 6.47 -33.68
C ILE A 154 1.75 4.95 -33.67
N ALA A 155 0.99 4.39 -32.73
CA ALA A 155 0.74 2.95 -32.70
C ALA A 155 0.06 2.46 -34.00
N ARG A 156 -0.89 3.22 -34.53
CA ARG A 156 -1.53 2.92 -35.83
C ARG A 156 -0.53 3.02 -36.98
N ASN A 157 0.31 4.05 -37.01
CA ASN A 157 1.32 4.23 -38.04
C ASN A 157 2.33 3.08 -38.06
N ILE A 158 2.83 2.69 -36.89
CA ILE A 158 3.72 1.52 -36.76
C ILE A 158 3.02 0.27 -37.33
N LEU A 159 1.74 0.03 -37.02
CA LEU A 159 1.03 -1.12 -37.59
C LEU A 159 0.88 -1.03 -39.12
N ASN A 160 0.64 0.15 -39.68
CA ASN A 160 0.53 0.36 -41.12
C ASN A 160 1.85 0.13 -41.88
N ASP A 161 3.00 0.23 -41.19
CA ASP A 161 4.31 -0.05 -41.80
C ASP A 161 4.49 -1.56 -42.07
N TYR A 162 3.74 -2.43 -41.37
CA TYR A 162 3.86 -3.88 -41.48
C TYR A 162 2.61 -4.56 -42.05
N LEU A 163 1.41 -4.01 -41.80
CA LEU A 163 0.12 -4.62 -42.14
C LEU A 163 -0.62 -3.84 -43.22
N GLU A 164 -1.53 -4.52 -43.93
CA GLU A 164 -2.43 -3.84 -44.85
C GLU A 164 -3.40 -2.91 -44.09
N GLN A 165 -3.81 -1.81 -44.72
CA GLN A 165 -4.78 -0.86 -44.12
C GLN A 165 -6.08 -1.55 -43.66
N SER A 166 -6.52 -2.58 -44.40
CA SER A 166 -7.71 -3.36 -44.08
C SER A 166 -7.55 -4.17 -42.78
N GLU A 167 -6.35 -4.69 -42.52
CA GLU A 167 -6.00 -5.45 -41.31
C GLU A 167 -5.87 -4.52 -40.10
N VAL A 168 -5.21 -3.36 -40.28
CA VAL A 168 -5.11 -2.34 -39.23
C VAL A 168 -6.50 -1.79 -38.84
N ALA A 169 -7.39 -1.57 -39.80
CA ALA A 169 -8.78 -1.20 -39.51
C ALA A 169 -9.52 -2.27 -38.69
N GLN A 170 -9.28 -3.55 -38.98
CA GLN A 170 -9.86 -4.67 -38.23
C GLN A 170 -9.30 -4.84 -36.82
N LEU A 171 -8.04 -4.45 -36.59
CA LEU A 171 -7.43 -4.42 -35.26
C LEU A 171 -7.97 -3.24 -34.45
N THR A 172 -7.95 -2.04 -35.02
CA THR A 172 -8.36 -0.81 -34.33
C THR A 172 -9.86 -0.72 -34.03
N SER A 173 -10.69 -1.52 -34.71
CA SER A 173 -12.13 -1.65 -34.43
C SER A 173 -12.45 -2.71 -33.35
N ALA A 174 -11.47 -3.47 -32.86
CA ALA A 174 -11.72 -4.49 -31.86
C ALA A 174 -12.08 -3.86 -30.50
N THR A 175 -13.20 -4.29 -29.92
CA THR A 175 -13.68 -3.82 -28.60
C THR A 175 -13.25 -4.72 -27.44
N LYS A 176 -12.66 -5.89 -27.73
CA LYS A 176 -12.19 -6.85 -26.75
C LYS A 176 -10.78 -7.33 -27.10
N PHE A 177 -9.97 -7.54 -26.06
CA PHE A 177 -8.58 -7.96 -26.20
C PHE A 177 -8.41 -9.33 -26.88
N MET A 178 -9.22 -10.33 -26.55
CA MET A 178 -9.02 -11.69 -27.09
C MET A 178 -9.18 -11.75 -28.62
N PRO A 179 -10.26 -11.19 -29.23
CA PRO A 179 -10.34 -11.06 -30.68
C PRO A 179 -9.21 -10.25 -31.30
N PHE A 180 -8.78 -9.16 -30.63
CA PHE A 180 -7.64 -8.35 -31.07
C PHE A 180 -6.36 -9.19 -31.14
N ARG A 181 -6.02 -9.88 -30.05
CA ARG A 181 -4.82 -10.73 -29.95
C ARG A 181 -4.81 -11.82 -31.01
N SER A 182 -5.92 -12.53 -31.21
CA SER A 182 -6.01 -13.58 -32.23
C SER A 182 -5.79 -13.05 -33.65
N LYS A 183 -6.37 -11.89 -33.98
CA LYS A 183 -6.14 -11.21 -35.26
C LYS A 183 -4.68 -10.77 -35.40
N PHE A 184 -4.14 -10.11 -34.38
CA PHE A 184 -2.75 -9.64 -34.35
C PHE A 184 -1.79 -10.79 -34.63
N SER A 185 -1.90 -11.89 -33.87
CA SER A 185 -1.06 -13.08 -34.09
C SER A 185 -1.24 -13.67 -35.47
N SER A 186 -2.46 -13.70 -36.01
CA SER A 186 -2.72 -14.24 -37.36
C SER A 186 -2.12 -13.39 -38.48
N TYR A 187 -2.13 -12.06 -38.35
CA TYR A 187 -1.55 -11.17 -39.35
C TYR A 187 -0.02 -11.23 -39.31
N PHE A 188 0.57 -11.10 -38.12
CA PHE A 188 2.03 -11.17 -37.94
C PHE A 188 2.61 -12.57 -38.17
N ALA A 189 1.78 -13.62 -38.20
CA ALA A 189 2.24 -14.95 -38.60
C ALA A 189 2.51 -15.11 -40.09
N LYS A 190 2.00 -14.19 -40.92
CA LYS A 190 2.15 -14.23 -42.39
C LYS A 190 3.31 -13.39 -42.91
N ILE A 191 3.97 -12.64 -42.03
CA ILE A 191 4.95 -11.62 -42.41
C ILE A 191 6.29 -11.99 -41.78
N GLU A 192 7.35 -11.82 -42.54
CA GLU A 192 8.72 -12.04 -42.07
C GLU A 192 9.18 -10.83 -41.26
N VAL A 193 8.96 -10.88 -39.94
CA VAL A 193 9.34 -9.81 -39.00
C VAL A 193 10.38 -10.33 -38.02
N VAL A 194 11.46 -9.58 -37.85
CA VAL A 194 12.41 -9.78 -36.74
C VAL A 194 11.80 -9.20 -35.47
N PHE A 195 11.08 -10.02 -34.71
CA PHE A 195 10.25 -9.58 -33.60
C PHE A 195 10.99 -8.82 -32.49
N GLU A 196 12.26 -9.15 -32.22
CA GLU A 196 13.07 -8.40 -31.27
C GLU A 196 13.31 -6.96 -31.75
N GLU A 197 13.66 -6.77 -33.02
CA GLU A 197 13.84 -5.43 -33.60
C GLU A 197 12.54 -4.65 -33.58
N PHE A 198 11.44 -5.31 -33.94
CA PHE A 198 10.12 -4.69 -33.92
C PHE A 198 9.72 -4.23 -32.51
N PHE A 199 9.98 -5.05 -31.48
CA PHE A 199 9.74 -4.70 -30.09
C PHE A 199 10.50 -3.45 -29.65
N PHE A 200 11.81 -3.38 -29.93
CA PHE A 200 12.59 -2.19 -29.58
C PHE A 200 12.24 -0.97 -30.43
N GLU A 201 11.80 -1.15 -31.68
CA GLU A 201 11.34 -0.06 -32.53
C GLU A 201 10.05 0.56 -32.01
N VAL A 202 9.09 -0.26 -31.57
CA VAL A 202 7.86 0.23 -30.91
C VAL A 202 8.21 1.10 -29.70
N ILE A 203 9.10 0.63 -28.83
CA ILE A 203 9.52 1.40 -27.65
C ILE A 203 10.17 2.72 -28.06
N ASN A 204 11.09 2.67 -29.03
CA ASN A 204 11.82 3.85 -29.52
C ASN A 204 10.89 4.90 -30.14
N GLN A 205 9.96 4.50 -31.01
CA GLN A 205 9.02 5.45 -31.63
C GLN A 205 8.09 6.11 -30.62
N ILE A 206 7.54 5.34 -29.67
CA ILE A 206 6.68 5.91 -28.63
C ILE A 206 7.48 6.85 -27.70
N SER A 207 8.69 6.44 -27.30
CA SER A 207 9.56 7.24 -26.42
C SER A 207 10.02 8.56 -27.06
N ARG A 208 10.04 8.67 -28.40
CA ARG A 208 10.34 9.93 -29.09
C ARG A 208 9.23 10.97 -28.94
N ILE A 209 7.98 10.52 -28.83
CA ILE A 209 6.81 11.41 -28.69
C ILE A 209 6.53 11.71 -27.22
N GLU A 210 6.57 10.69 -26.36
CA GLU A 210 6.42 10.85 -24.92
C GLU A 210 7.60 10.19 -24.20
N PRO A 211 8.67 10.94 -23.90
CA PRO A 211 9.89 10.41 -23.28
C PRO A 211 9.70 9.82 -21.89
N ARG A 212 8.56 10.04 -21.24
CA ARG A 212 8.21 9.43 -19.94
C ARG A 212 7.50 8.09 -20.08
N PHE A 213 7.09 7.71 -21.30
CA PHE A 213 6.33 6.50 -21.52
C PHE A 213 7.16 5.25 -21.18
N THR A 214 6.61 4.38 -20.34
CA THR A 214 7.33 3.23 -19.78
C THR A 214 6.66 1.91 -20.15
N PHE A 215 7.45 0.88 -20.43
CA PHE A 215 6.98 -0.47 -20.74
C PHE A 215 7.36 -1.41 -19.59
N ALA A 216 6.38 -2.08 -18.98
CA ALA A 216 6.57 -2.95 -17.83
C ALA A 216 5.90 -4.32 -18.07
N TYR A 217 6.69 -5.38 -18.08
CA TYR A 217 6.23 -6.75 -18.31
C TYR A 217 6.60 -7.66 -17.13
N LEU A 218 5.58 -8.18 -16.47
CA LEU A 218 5.67 -9.02 -15.28
C LEU A 218 5.28 -10.45 -15.66
N ILE A 219 6.28 -11.30 -15.87
CA ILE A 219 6.16 -12.61 -16.48
C ILE A 219 6.24 -13.67 -15.37
N ASP A 220 5.17 -14.43 -15.17
CA ASP A 220 5.09 -15.51 -14.19
C ASP A 220 5.22 -16.89 -14.86
N GLU A 221 5.41 -17.91 -14.02
CA GLU A 221 5.43 -19.34 -14.38
C GLU A 221 6.54 -19.75 -15.34
N LEU A 222 7.77 -19.27 -15.15
CA LEU A 222 8.94 -19.87 -15.84
C LEU A 222 9.05 -21.38 -15.53
N ASP A 223 8.60 -21.79 -14.35
CA ASP A 223 8.53 -23.19 -13.94
C ASP A 223 7.58 -24.04 -14.82
N SER A 224 6.62 -23.44 -15.54
CA SER A 224 5.76 -24.18 -16.48
C SER A 224 6.55 -24.71 -17.68
N LEU A 225 7.71 -24.14 -17.99
CA LEU A 225 8.55 -24.54 -19.13
C LEU A 225 9.53 -25.68 -18.78
N GLN A 226 9.56 -26.17 -17.53
CA GLN A 226 10.49 -27.24 -17.13
C GLN A 226 10.37 -28.52 -17.97
N ASN A 227 9.15 -28.86 -18.38
CA ASN A 227 8.88 -30.03 -19.21
C ASN A 227 9.02 -29.77 -20.73
N TYR A 228 9.45 -28.57 -21.10
CA TYR A 228 9.51 -28.05 -22.47
C TYR A 228 10.92 -27.48 -22.74
N PRO A 229 11.94 -28.35 -22.85
CA PRO A 229 13.35 -27.92 -22.86
C PRO A 229 13.71 -27.03 -24.04
N ASN A 230 13.07 -27.22 -25.20
CA ASN A 230 13.27 -26.36 -26.37
C ASN A 230 12.74 -24.95 -26.10
N GLU A 231 11.53 -24.85 -25.57
CA GLU A 231 10.85 -23.60 -25.20
C GLU A 231 11.61 -22.86 -24.08
N LEU A 232 12.15 -23.60 -23.12
CA LEU A 232 13.00 -23.07 -22.06
C LEU A 232 14.30 -22.48 -22.65
N GLN A 233 14.95 -23.19 -23.58
CA GLN A 233 16.18 -22.73 -24.23
C GLN A 233 15.94 -21.53 -25.17
N GLU A 234 14.81 -21.52 -25.87
CA GLU A 234 14.35 -20.37 -26.65
C GLU A 234 14.12 -19.14 -25.75
N THR A 235 13.43 -19.32 -24.63
CA THR A 235 13.20 -18.27 -23.63
C THR A 235 14.53 -17.72 -23.09
N ARG A 236 15.46 -18.62 -22.76
CA ARG A 236 16.82 -18.27 -22.31
C ARG A 236 17.56 -17.41 -23.34
N SER A 237 17.50 -17.81 -24.61
CA SER A 237 18.14 -17.08 -25.72
C SER A 237 17.52 -15.70 -25.91
N LEU A 238 16.18 -15.59 -25.86
CA LEU A 238 15.45 -14.34 -25.95
C LEU A 238 15.82 -13.37 -24.83
N ILE A 239 15.77 -13.82 -23.57
CA ILE A 239 16.06 -12.96 -22.41
C ILE A 239 17.50 -12.45 -22.46
N LYS A 240 18.46 -13.31 -22.82
CA LYS A 240 19.86 -12.93 -23.01
C LYS A 240 20.03 -11.86 -24.10
N ALA A 241 19.37 -12.03 -25.25
CA ALA A 241 19.43 -11.07 -26.35
C ALA A 241 18.83 -9.72 -25.93
N LEU A 242 17.66 -9.74 -25.28
CA LEU A 242 16.97 -8.56 -24.78
C LEU A 242 17.82 -7.76 -23.80
N ILE A 243 18.39 -8.42 -22.77
CA ILE A 243 19.22 -7.74 -21.77
C ILE A 243 20.47 -7.14 -22.42
N LYS A 244 21.14 -7.89 -23.29
CA LYS A 244 22.33 -7.41 -24.01
C LYS A 244 21.99 -6.19 -24.87
N ARG A 245 20.89 -6.23 -25.61
CA ARG A 245 20.49 -5.12 -26.48
C ARG A 245 20.12 -3.87 -25.68
N ALA A 246 19.33 -4.01 -24.62
CA ALA A 246 19.01 -2.90 -23.71
C ALA A 246 20.28 -2.28 -23.11
N SER A 247 21.24 -3.11 -22.68
CA SER A 247 22.51 -2.65 -22.10
C SER A 247 23.45 -2.03 -23.14
N GLN A 248 23.66 -2.67 -24.29
CA GLN A 248 24.69 -2.28 -25.26
C GLN A 248 24.20 -1.21 -26.24
N GLN A 249 23.03 -1.40 -26.84
CA GLN A 249 22.50 -0.48 -27.86
C GLN A 249 21.91 0.77 -27.23
N PHE A 250 21.18 0.62 -26.11
CA PHE A 250 20.54 1.74 -25.42
C PHE A 250 21.34 2.27 -24.23
N ARG A 251 22.52 1.69 -23.91
CA ARG A 251 23.32 2.06 -22.72
C ARG A 251 22.50 2.02 -21.43
N SER A 252 21.57 1.05 -21.36
CA SER A 252 20.54 0.92 -20.34
C SER A 252 19.58 2.11 -20.20
N LYS A 253 19.65 3.14 -21.06
CA LYS A 253 18.73 4.29 -21.05
C LYS A 253 17.49 4.02 -21.89
N ILE A 254 16.69 3.08 -21.41
CA ILE A 254 15.40 2.71 -22.01
C ILE A 254 14.41 2.42 -20.89
N ARG A 255 13.20 2.99 -20.97
CA ARG A 255 12.13 2.82 -19.98
C ARG A 255 11.43 1.47 -20.13
N LEU A 256 12.15 0.41 -19.77
CA LEU A 256 11.70 -0.97 -19.87
C LEU A 256 11.98 -1.70 -18.54
N LEU A 257 10.92 -2.20 -17.92
CA LEU A 257 10.97 -3.01 -16.71
C LEU A 257 10.48 -4.42 -17.00
N ILE A 258 11.28 -5.43 -16.67
CA ILE A 258 10.91 -6.83 -16.85
C ILE A 258 11.18 -7.61 -15.57
N TYR A 259 10.15 -8.31 -15.10
CA TYR A 259 10.30 -9.31 -14.06
C TYR A 259 9.99 -10.67 -14.65
N LEU A 260 10.86 -11.66 -14.41
CA LEU A 260 10.63 -13.04 -14.79
C LEU A 260 10.67 -13.92 -13.54
N VAL A 261 9.60 -14.68 -13.32
CA VAL A 261 9.32 -15.33 -12.04
C VAL A 261 9.12 -16.82 -12.22
N GLY A 262 9.74 -17.62 -11.34
CA GLY A 262 9.66 -19.07 -11.33
C GLY A 262 9.92 -19.65 -9.95
N THR A 263 9.95 -20.98 -9.85
CA THR A 263 10.38 -21.65 -8.61
C THR A 263 11.87 -21.47 -8.39
N SER A 264 12.34 -21.52 -7.14
CA SER A 264 13.76 -21.33 -6.80
C SER A 264 14.67 -22.25 -7.63
N ASN A 265 14.37 -23.55 -7.65
CA ASN A 265 15.17 -24.53 -8.41
C ASN A 265 15.16 -24.25 -9.92
N ASN A 266 14.02 -23.81 -10.47
CA ASN A 266 13.91 -23.50 -11.89
C ASN A 266 14.74 -22.28 -12.27
N ILE A 267 14.67 -21.20 -11.48
CA ILE A 267 15.40 -19.97 -11.74
C ILE A 267 16.91 -20.20 -11.56
N GLU A 268 17.29 -20.95 -10.53
CA GLU A 268 18.69 -21.31 -10.28
C GLU A 268 19.28 -22.11 -11.45
N SER A 269 18.61 -23.17 -11.91
CA SER A 269 19.02 -23.92 -13.11
C SER A 269 19.00 -23.03 -14.37
N PHE A 270 18.00 -22.17 -14.53
CA PHE A 270 17.90 -21.27 -15.68
C PHE A 270 19.12 -20.35 -15.81
N ILE A 271 19.59 -19.81 -14.68
CA ILE A 271 20.72 -18.89 -14.58
C ILE A 271 22.06 -19.65 -14.66
N ASN A 272 22.26 -20.67 -13.84
CA ASN A 272 23.56 -21.35 -13.68
C ASN A 272 23.97 -22.17 -14.93
N GLU A 273 23.01 -22.61 -15.74
CA GLU A 273 23.29 -23.32 -16.99
C GLU A 273 23.76 -22.40 -18.13
N ASP A 274 23.69 -21.06 -17.96
CA ASP A 274 24.17 -20.09 -18.94
C ASP A 274 25.00 -19.00 -18.25
N SER A 275 26.32 -19.19 -18.27
CA SER A 275 27.31 -18.26 -17.72
C SER A 275 27.13 -16.79 -18.14
N VAL A 276 26.55 -16.54 -19.33
CA VAL A 276 26.27 -15.18 -19.77
C VAL A 276 25.11 -14.58 -18.99
N ILE A 277 24.03 -15.33 -18.78
CA ILE A 277 22.91 -14.88 -17.93
C ILE A 277 23.36 -14.72 -16.49
N GLU A 278 24.11 -15.68 -15.96
CA GLU A 278 24.70 -15.60 -14.63
C GLU A 278 25.51 -14.30 -14.44
N SER A 279 26.39 -13.98 -15.40
CA SER A 279 27.19 -12.76 -15.35
C SER A 279 26.37 -11.47 -15.42
N LEU A 280 25.23 -11.48 -16.14
CA LEU A 280 24.41 -10.30 -16.36
C LEU A 280 23.49 -9.99 -15.18
N VAL A 281 22.88 -11.03 -14.57
CA VAL A 281 21.77 -10.84 -13.62
C VAL A 281 21.82 -11.77 -12.41
N GLY A 282 22.83 -12.63 -12.26
CA GLY A 282 22.93 -13.59 -11.14
C GLY A 282 22.93 -12.93 -9.76
N ASN A 283 23.53 -11.74 -9.64
CA ASN A 283 23.51 -10.97 -8.40
C ASN A 283 22.22 -10.17 -8.16
N SER A 284 21.27 -10.16 -9.10
CA SER A 284 20.06 -9.32 -9.08
C SER A 284 18.76 -10.09 -8.81
N VAL A 285 18.85 -11.34 -8.33
CA VAL A 285 17.71 -12.23 -8.10
C VAL A 285 17.01 -11.92 -6.77
N ILE A 286 15.69 -11.77 -6.78
CA ILE A 286 14.88 -11.68 -5.57
C ILE A 286 14.53 -13.09 -5.12
N ASN A 287 15.04 -13.50 -3.96
CA ASN A 287 14.74 -14.81 -3.37
C ASN A 287 13.56 -14.72 -2.41
N LEU A 288 12.53 -15.54 -2.63
CA LEU A 288 11.37 -15.64 -1.74
C LEU A 288 11.37 -17.00 -1.04
N ASN A 289 11.67 -16.96 0.26
CA ASN A 289 11.65 -18.15 1.11
C ASN A 289 10.23 -18.50 1.55
N LYS A 290 10.06 -19.73 2.06
CA LYS A 290 8.75 -20.31 2.43
C LYS A 290 7.95 -19.49 3.44
N GLY A 291 8.63 -18.69 4.26
CA GLY A 291 8.06 -18.00 5.41
C GLY A 291 8.99 -18.15 6.61
N TYR A 292 9.31 -17.06 7.28
CA TYR A 292 10.03 -17.09 8.57
C TYR A 292 9.05 -17.07 9.75
N GLY A 293 9.46 -17.52 10.93
CA GLY A 293 8.60 -17.63 12.11
C GLY A 293 7.84 -16.33 12.43
N ASN A 294 8.57 -15.22 12.43
CA ASN A 294 8.03 -13.88 12.63
C ASN A 294 7.04 -13.44 11.52
N GLU A 295 7.26 -13.86 10.25
CA GLU A 295 6.35 -13.54 9.14
C GLU A 295 4.95 -14.15 9.36
N PHE A 296 4.88 -15.37 9.88
CA PHE A 296 3.60 -16.02 10.24
C PHE A 296 2.91 -15.30 11.41
N GLU A 297 3.67 -14.92 12.44
CA GLU A 297 3.14 -14.15 13.58
C GLU A 297 2.59 -12.78 13.16
N MET A 298 3.26 -12.09 12.22
CA MET A 298 2.79 -10.81 11.67
C MET A 298 1.45 -10.97 10.93
N ILE A 299 1.29 -12.03 10.13
CA ILE A 299 0.03 -12.30 9.43
C ILE A 299 -1.08 -12.62 10.43
N ARG A 300 -0.80 -13.46 11.44
CA ARG A 300 -1.75 -13.74 12.53
C ARG A 300 -2.17 -12.45 13.22
N ALA A 301 -1.21 -11.63 13.65
CA ALA A 301 -1.50 -10.38 14.34
C ALA A 301 -2.39 -9.44 13.51
N LYS A 302 -2.15 -9.37 12.19
CA LYS A 302 -3.00 -8.59 11.27
C LYS A 302 -4.44 -9.10 11.21
N ILE A 303 -4.65 -10.42 11.20
CA ILE A 303 -5.99 -11.04 11.19
C ILE A 303 -6.68 -10.85 12.55
N ASP A 304 -5.98 -11.17 13.63
CA ASP A 304 -6.45 -11.07 15.01
C ASP A 304 -6.90 -9.65 15.36
N ALA A 305 -6.07 -8.64 15.03
CA ALA A 305 -6.40 -7.24 15.28
C ALA A 305 -7.67 -6.77 14.54
N ARG A 306 -7.95 -7.32 13.36
CA ARG A 306 -9.18 -7.01 12.60
C ARG A 306 -10.41 -7.63 13.22
N ILE A 307 -10.31 -8.89 13.68
CA ILE A 307 -11.39 -9.58 14.40
C ILE A 307 -11.70 -8.86 15.73
N GLU A 308 -10.67 -8.55 16.51
CA GLU A 308 -10.82 -7.78 17.74
C GLU A 308 -11.40 -6.40 17.46
N GLY A 309 -10.91 -5.72 16.43
CA GLY A 309 -11.43 -4.44 15.97
C GLY A 309 -12.94 -4.46 15.70
N ALA A 310 -13.41 -5.50 15.01
CA ALA A 310 -14.79 -5.60 14.55
C ALA A 310 -15.78 -6.13 15.61
N PHE A 311 -15.34 -7.00 16.53
CA PHE A 311 -16.26 -7.76 17.40
C PHE A 311 -16.01 -7.63 18.90
N LYS A 312 -15.01 -6.86 19.35
CA LYS A 312 -14.77 -6.67 20.79
C LYS A 312 -15.97 -6.00 21.48
N GLY A 313 -16.47 -6.65 22.52
CA GLY A 313 -17.63 -6.21 23.31
C GLY A 313 -18.95 -6.89 22.95
N TYR A 314 -18.98 -7.75 21.92
CA TYR A 314 -20.14 -8.62 21.68
C TYR A 314 -20.22 -9.72 22.74
N LYS A 315 -21.43 -10.21 23.00
CA LYS A 315 -21.72 -11.19 24.07
C LYS A 315 -20.82 -12.44 24.00
N ASN A 316 -20.61 -12.99 22.81
CA ASN A 316 -19.84 -14.22 22.59
C ASN A 316 -18.35 -13.95 22.31
N PHE A 317 -17.90 -12.69 22.36
CA PHE A 317 -16.54 -12.32 21.97
C PHE A 317 -15.48 -13.02 22.82
N SER A 318 -15.62 -13.04 24.14
CA SER A 318 -14.61 -13.66 25.01
C SER A 318 -14.38 -15.14 24.71
N GLN A 319 -15.46 -15.88 24.42
CA GLN A 319 -15.37 -17.30 24.05
C GLN A 319 -14.73 -17.47 22.67
N ALA A 320 -15.21 -16.73 21.66
CA ALA A 320 -14.65 -16.77 20.31
C ALA A 320 -13.15 -16.39 20.29
N TRP A 321 -12.77 -15.38 21.07
CA TRP A 321 -11.39 -14.93 21.18
C TRP A 321 -10.51 -15.98 21.83
N GLN A 322 -10.97 -16.65 22.88
CA GLN A 322 -10.25 -17.78 23.46
C GLN A 322 -10.07 -18.92 22.47
N GLU A 323 -11.10 -19.26 21.68
CA GLU A 323 -11.02 -20.25 20.61
C GLU A 323 -9.97 -19.85 19.54
N ILE A 324 -9.94 -18.57 19.13
CA ILE A 324 -8.94 -18.04 18.16
C ILE A 324 -7.53 -18.11 18.72
N GLN A 325 -7.34 -17.68 19.98
CA GLN A 325 -6.01 -17.66 20.60
C GLN A 325 -5.42 -19.06 20.79
N ASN A 326 -6.28 -20.07 20.93
CA ASN A 326 -5.91 -21.48 21.03
C ASN A 326 -5.59 -22.14 19.69
N ILE A 327 -5.81 -21.47 18.54
CA ILE A 327 -5.39 -22.00 17.24
C ILE A 327 -3.86 -22.15 17.27
N PRO A 328 -3.32 -23.36 17.10
CA PRO A 328 -1.88 -23.56 17.12
C PRO A 328 -1.27 -22.80 15.96
N LEU A 329 -0.14 -22.14 16.23
CA LEU A 329 0.74 -21.64 15.18
C LEU A 329 1.48 -22.85 14.59
N ASN A 330 0.73 -23.75 13.96
CA ASN A 330 1.33 -24.87 13.24
C ASN A 330 2.26 -24.22 12.22
N PRO A 331 3.56 -24.58 12.16
CA PRO A 331 4.45 -24.01 11.17
C PRO A 331 4.02 -24.63 9.84
N ALA A 332 2.98 -24.08 9.24
CA ALA A 332 2.56 -24.44 7.91
C ALA A 332 3.80 -24.36 7.03
N GLN A 333 3.91 -25.30 6.09
CA GLN A 333 5.16 -25.47 5.34
C GLN A 333 5.55 -24.19 4.57
N ASN A 334 4.60 -23.29 4.31
CA ASN A 334 4.80 -22.00 3.67
C ASN A 334 3.66 -21.00 4.00
N LEU A 335 3.85 -19.74 3.62
CA LEU A 335 2.91 -18.63 3.83
C LEU A 335 1.51 -18.91 3.25
N ARG A 336 1.41 -19.48 2.03
CA ARG A 336 0.13 -19.81 1.41
C ARG A 336 -0.68 -20.80 2.25
N SER A 337 -0.06 -21.91 2.66
CA SER A 337 -0.71 -22.90 3.52
C SER A 337 -1.11 -22.30 4.87
N PHE A 338 -0.25 -21.47 5.46
CA PHE A 338 -0.57 -20.78 6.71
C PHE A 338 -1.82 -19.90 6.59
N CYS A 339 -1.84 -19.01 5.60
CA CYS A 339 -2.99 -18.13 5.36
C CYS A 339 -4.28 -18.92 5.19
N LYS A 340 -4.22 -20.01 4.39
CA LYS A 340 -5.38 -20.89 4.16
C LYS A 340 -5.87 -21.56 5.45
N GLU A 341 -4.98 -22.19 6.20
CA GLU A 341 -5.32 -22.94 7.41
C GLU A 341 -5.83 -22.00 8.51
N TYR A 342 -5.07 -20.93 8.81
CA TYR A 342 -5.38 -20.00 9.88
C TYR A 342 -6.67 -19.23 9.60
N ALA A 343 -6.83 -18.66 8.40
CA ALA A 343 -8.07 -17.95 8.06
C ALA A 343 -9.28 -18.88 7.96
N THR A 344 -9.10 -20.16 7.60
CA THR A 344 -10.20 -21.14 7.66
C THR A 344 -10.67 -21.35 9.10
N ALA A 345 -9.75 -21.60 10.04
CA ALA A 345 -10.09 -21.79 11.44
C ALA A 345 -10.75 -20.54 12.05
N VAL A 346 -10.20 -19.35 11.79
CA VAL A 346 -10.78 -18.09 12.26
C VAL A 346 -12.17 -17.85 11.63
N LEU A 347 -12.36 -18.17 10.35
CA LEU A 347 -13.66 -18.05 9.68
C LEU A 347 -14.71 -18.99 10.27
N GLU A 348 -14.35 -20.23 10.62
CA GLU A 348 -15.26 -21.17 11.28
C GLU A 348 -15.71 -20.66 12.65
N ILE A 349 -14.79 -20.11 13.44
CA ILE A 349 -15.11 -19.48 14.74
C ILE A 349 -15.99 -18.24 14.51
N HIS A 350 -15.68 -17.42 13.51
CA HIS A 350 -16.49 -16.26 13.15
C HIS A 350 -17.93 -16.67 12.79
N GLU A 351 -18.11 -17.70 11.94
CA GLU A 351 -19.44 -18.18 11.56
C GLU A 351 -20.19 -18.82 12.74
N LYS A 352 -19.49 -19.45 13.68
CA LYS A 352 -20.08 -20.03 14.89
C LYS A 352 -20.61 -18.95 15.85
N HIS A 353 -19.88 -17.84 16.02
CA HIS A 353 -20.15 -16.86 17.09
C HIS A 353 -20.72 -15.52 16.63
N PHE A 354 -20.49 -15.11 15.37
CA PHE A 354 -20.80 -13.77 14.86
C PHE A 354 -21.57 -13.73 13.53
N ARG A 355 -21.99 -14.87 12.97
CA ARG A 355 -22.62 -14.96 11.63
C ARG A 355 -23.75 -13.96 11.37
N GLU A 356 -24.60 -13.73 12.36
CA GLU A 356 -25.76 -12.84 12.26
C GLU A 356 -25.47 -11.41 12.72
N GLU A 357 -24.33 -11.21 13.38
CA GLU A 357 -23.91 -9.92 13.92
C GLU A 357 -23.38 -9.01 12.81
N SER A 358 -23.66 -7.71 12.94
CA SER A 358 -22.97 -6.69 12.14
C SER A 358 -21.64 -6.35 12.80
N GLU A 359 -20.69 -5.83 12.04
CA GLU A 359 -19.45 -5.29 12.63
C GLU A 359 -19.75 -4.07 13.50
N LYS A 360 -18.97 -3.91 14.57
CA LYS A 360 -19.13 -2.77 15.48
C LYS A 360 -18.89 -1.45 14.76
N GLY A 361 -19.78 -0.48 15.00
CA GLY A 361 -19.55 0.91 14.61
C GLY A 361 -18.28 1.48 15.25
N PHE A 362 -17.68 2.47 14.60
CA PHE A 362 -16.46 3.12 15.08
C PHE A 362 -16.64 3.65 16.50
N GLU A 363 -15.67 3.35 17.38
CA GLU A 363 -15.75 3.66 18.82
C GLU A 363 -15.37 5.13 19.12
N GLY A 364 -14.79 5.86 18.17
CA GLY A 364 -14.45 7.27 18.31
C GLY A 364 -15.52 8.23 17.76
N ASN A 365 -15.26 9.53 17.88
CA ASN A 365 -16.15 10.56 17.34
C ASN A 365 -15.77 10.90 15.89
N ALA A 366 -16.12 10.00 14.97
CA ALA A 366 -15.89 10.18 13.54
C ALA A 366 -16.43 11.52 13.02
N ARG A 367 -17.58 11.96 13.54
CA ARG A 367 -18.23 13.20 13.09
C ARG A 367 -17.41 14.43 13.41
N ASP A 368 -16.92 14.56 14.64
CA ASP A 368 -16.11 15.71 15.03
C ASP A 368 -14.77 15.73 14.30
N LEU A 369 -14.18 14.56 14.04
CA LEU A 369 -12.98 14.43 13.21
C LEU A 369 -13.21 14.95 11.79
N VAL A 370 -14.28 14.49 11.13
CA VAL A 370 -14.64 14.95 9.78
C VAL A 370 -14.99 16.44 9.79
N LYS A 371 -15.71 16.92 10.81
CA LYS A 371 -16.09 18.33 10.94
C LYS A 371 -14.87 19.24 11.03
N ALA A 372 -13.90 18.89 11.88
CA ALA A 372 -12.65 19.65 12.00
C ALA A 372 -11.89 19.71 10.67
N GLN A 373 -11.85 18.61 9.92
CA GLN A 373 -11.24 18.58 8.59
C GLN A 373 -12.01 19.43 7.57
N CYS A 374 -13.34 19.44 7.62
CA CYS A 374 -14.19 20.27 6.77
C CYS A 374 -13.99 21.76 7.07
N GLU A 375 -13.96 22.14 8.36
CA GLU A 375 -13.68 23.52 8.80
C GLU A 375 -12.33 24.01 8.27
N HIS A 376 -11.31 23.14 8.28
CA HIS A 376 -10.00 23.45 7.73
C HIS A 376 -10.02 23.57 6.20
N LYS A 377 -10.57 22.57 5.48
CA LYS A 377 -10.55 22.55 4.00
C LYS A 377 -11.44 23.61 3.35
N TRP A 378 -12.56 23.97 3.97
CA TRP A 378 -13.48 25.01 3.49
C TRP A 378 -13.28 26.36 4.19
N GLN A 379 -12.18 26.56 4.93
CA GLN A 379 -11.94 27.75 5.75
C GLN A 379 -12.09 29.06 4.97
N THR A 380 -11.68 29.10 3.71
CA THR A 380 -11.79 30.28 2.84
C THR A 380 -13.24 30.68 2.59
N HIS A 381 -14.14 29.72 2.40
CA HIS A 381 -15.57 29.95 2.21
C HIS A 381 -16.26 30.33 3.53
N LEU A 382 -15.90 29.66 4.63
CA LEU A 382 -16.47 29.88 5.96
C LEU A 382 -16.14 31.27 6.56
N LYS A 383 -15.17 32.00 6.01
CA LYS A 383 -14.94 33.42 6.37
C LYS A 383 -16.12 34.32 5.97
N ASN A 384 -16.86 33.93 4.94
CA ASN A 384 -18.08 34.62 4.53
C ASN A 384 -19.26 34.08 5.35
N LYS A 385 -19.95 34.97 6.06
CA LYS A 385 -21.08 34.64 6.95
C LYS A 385 -22.28 34.02 6.22
N SER A 386 -22.35 34.11 4.90
CA SER A 386 -23.38 33.42 4.10
C SER A 386 -23.15 31.91 4.01
N TYR A 387 -21.94 31.43 4.35
CA TYR A 387 -21.61 30.02 4.40
C TYR A 387 -21.69 29.47 5.83
N THR A 388 -22.31 28.30 5.98
CA THR A 388 -22.42 27.60 7.26
C THR A 388 -22.24 26.10 7.09
N LEU A 389 -21.63 25.45 8.09
CA LEU A 389 -21.63 23.99 8.16
C LEU A 389 -22.89 23.51 8.85
N SER A 390 -23.67 22.67 8.19
CA SER A 390 -24.75 21.92 8.80
C SER A 390 -24.33 20.46 8.95
N SER A 391 -24.29 20.00 10.21
CA SER A 391 -24.08 18.59 10.51
C SER A 391 -25.45 17.92 10.66
N VAL A 392 -25.73 16.91 9.84
CA VAL A 392 -26.95 16.11 9.99
C VAL A 392 -26.78 15.18 11.21
N SER A 393 -27.83 15.06 12.03
CA SER A 393 -27.74 14.53 13.40
C SER A 393 -27.39 13.04 13.51
N THR A 394 -27.51 12.24 12.43
CA THR A 394 -27.22 10.79 12.40
C THR A 394 -26.97 10.30 10.98
N THR A 395 -26.48 9.05 10.86
CA THR A 395 -26.24 8.26 9.64
C THR A 395 -27.23 8.63 8.54
N THR A 396 -26.80 9.48 7.61
CA THR A 396 -27.67 9.96 6.53
C THR A 396 -27.66 8.91 5.44
N VAL A 397 -28.84 8.38 5.12
CA VAL A 397 -28.98 7.44 4.00
C VAL A 397 -29.14 8.23 2.72
N LEU A 398 -28.15 8.15 1.83
CA LEU A 398 -28.16 8.79 0.52
C LEU A 398 -28.00 7.71 -0.55
N GLN A 399 -28.93 7.68 -1.52
CA GLN A 399 -28.95 6.65 -2.57
C GLN A 399 -28.90 5.21 -2.03
N GLY A 400 -29.48 4.98 -0.84
CA GLY A 400 -29.46 3.66 -0.18
C GLY A 400 -28.20 3.39 0.66
N HIS A 401 -27.21 4.28 0.66
CA HIS A 401 -25.95 4.11 1.38
C HIS A 401 -25.95 4.84 2.72
N ALA A 402 -25.55 4.13 3.78
CA ALA A 402 -25.46 4.66 5.13
C ALA A 402 -24.01 5.08 5.45
N PHE A 403 -23.72 6.37 5.27
CA PHE A 403 -22.43 6.96 5.61
C PHE A 403 -22.29 7.15 7.12
N ASP A 404 -21.16 6.73 7.68
CA ASP A 404 -20.88 6.89 9.13
C ASP A 404 -20.81 8.38 9.52
N CYS A 405 -20.43 9.27 8.59
CA CYS A 405 -20.43 10.72 8.75
C CYS A 405 -20.92 11.45 7.50
N TYR A 406 -21.68 12.52 7.71
CA TYR A 406 -22.17 13.38 6.63
C TYR A 406 -22.27 14.83 7.11
N ILE A 407 -21.64 15.75 6.37
CA ILE A 407 -21.63 17.19 6.66
C ILE A 407 -21.95 17.94 5.37
N GLN A 408 -22.76 18.98 5.45
CA GLN A 408 -23.07 19.86 4.33
C GLN A 408 -22.43 21.24 4.56
N LEU A 409 -21.94 21.82 3.48
CA LEU A 409 -21.63 23.23 3.40
C LEU A 409 -22.80 23.92 2.70
N ASP A 410 -23.47 24.78 3.44
CA ASP A 410 -24.60 25.55 2.93
C ASP A 410 -24.17 26.97 2.60
N HIS A 411 -24.70 27.53 1.52
CA HIS A 411 -24.61 28.95 1.18
C HIS A 411 -26.03 29.51 1.08
N ASN A 412 -26.38 30.49 1.92
CA ASN A 412 -27.75 31.03 2.01
C ASN A 412 -28.83 29.92 2.12
N ASN A 413 -28.60 28.95 3.02
CA ASN A 413 -29.47 27.78 3.24
C ASN A 413 -29.63 26.81 2.05
N THR A 414 -28.74 26.89 1.05
CA THR A 414 -28.67 25.93 -0.05
C THR A 414 -27.39 25.12 0.06
N CYS A 415 -27.49 23.78 0.04
CA CYS A 415 -26.33 22.89 0.06
C CYS A 415 -25.53 23.05 -1.24
N VAL A 416 -24.28 23.51 -1.11
CA VAL A 416 -23.37 23.75 -2.23
C VAL A 416 -22.23 22.75 -2.30
N ALA A 417 -21.87 22.11 -1.18
CA ALA A 417 -20.90 21.03 -1.14
C ALA A 417 -21.20 20.06 0.00
N ARG A 418 -20.71 18.83 -0.12
CA ARG A 418 -20.98 17.72 0.81
C ARG A 418 -19.67 17.06 1.22
N ALA A 419 -19.61 16.62 2.46
CA ALA A 419 -18.53 15.81 2.99
C ALA A 419 -19.08 14.46 3.45
N PHE A 420 -18.43 13.38 3.00
CA PHE A 420 -18.79 12.00 3.30
C PHE A 420 -17.69 11.34 4.13
N GLY A 421 -18.05 10.55 5.13
CA GLY A 421 -17.09 9.84 5.96
C GLY A 421 -17.50 8.41 6.26
N GLU A 422 -16.51 7.52 6.25
CA GLU A 422 -16.61 6.13 6.67
C GLU A 422 -15.56 5.83 7.73
N ALA A 423 -15.90 5.05 8.75
CA ALA A 423 -15.03 4.82 9.91
C ALA A 423 -15.03 3.37 10.37
N LYS A 424 -13.86 2.81 10.69
CA LYS A 424 -13.72 1.44 11.21
C LYS A 424 -12.70 1.37 12.34
N ASN A 425 -12.83 0.32 13.15
CA ASN A 425 -12.08 0.09 14.39
C ASN A 425 -10.80 -0.74 14.19
N TYR A 426 -10.40 -0.98 12.95
CA TYR A 426 -9.29 -1.84 12.56
C TYR A 426 -8.58 -1.26 11.34
N GLU A 427 -7.34 -1.69 11.09
CA GLU A 427 -6.53 -1.28 9.92
C GLU A 427 -7.33 -1.37 8.63
N LEU A 428 -7.26 -0.33 7.79
CA LEU A 428 -8.05 -0.21 6.58
C LEU A 428 -7.95 -1.47 5.69
N LEU A 429 -9.10 -1.92 5.20
CA LEU A 429 -9.25 -3.00 4.23
C LEU A 429 -9.47 -2.44 2.82
N SER A 430 -8.95 -3.13 1.81
CA SER A 430 -9.15 -2.76 0.40
C SER A 430 -10.62 -2.77 0.03
N SER A 431 -11.38 -3.76 0.53
CA SER A 431 -12.84 -3.87 0.28
C SER A 431 -13.62 -2.70 0.86
N HIS A 432 -13.13 -2.11 1.96
CA HIS A 432 -13.73 -0.92 2.56
C HIS A 432 -13.54 0.30 1.66
N LEU A 433 -12.32 0.50 1.13
CA LEU A 433 -12.03 1.54 0.15
C LEU A 433 -12.87 1.36 -1.12
N GLU A 434 -12.89 0.16 -1.70
CA GLU A 434 -13.64 -0.15 -2.93
C GLU A 434 -15.13 0.14 -2.76
N THR A 435 -15.71 -0.31 -1.64
CA THR A 435 -17.13 -0.08 -1.33
C THR A 435 -17.42 1.41 -1.15
N PHE A 436 -16.59 2.13 -0.38
CA PHE A 436 -16.78 3.56 -0.17
C PHE A 436 -16.62 4.35 -1.47
N ASN A 437 -15.66 4.01 -2.32
CA ASN A 437 -15.50 4.62 -3.63
C ASN A 437 -16.74 4.42 -4.51
N GLN A 438 -17.33 3.23 -4.53
CA GLN A 438 -18.58 2.98 -5.25
C GLN A 438 -19.72 3.87 -4.71
N TRP A 439 -19.82 4.01 -3.39
CA TRP A 439 -20.85 4.85 -2.78
C TRP A 439 -20.68 6.32 -3.15
N LEU A 440 -19.44 6.81 -3.21
CA LEU A 440 -19.13 8.16 -3.67
C LEU A 440 -19.53 8.39 -5.14
N GLU A 441 -19.30 7.40 -6.00
CA GLU A 441 -19.75 7.44 -7.41
C GLU A 441 -21.28 7.54 -7.51
N ASP A 442 -22.00 6.71 -6.74
CA ASP A 442 -23.47 6.67 -6.74
C ASP A 442 -24.09 7.99 -6.28
N VAL A 443 -23.49 8.67 -5.30
CA VAL A 443 -23.94 10.00 -4.82
C VAL A 443 -23.41 11.17 -5.66
N LYS A 444 -22.73 10.87 -6.77
CA LYS A 444 -22.13 11.84 -7.71
C LYS A 444 -21.16 12.79 -7.02
N PHE A 445 -20.21 12.22 -6.28
CA PHE A 445 -19.13 12.94 -5.60
C PHE A 445 -18.31 13.81 -6.56
N ARG A 446 -18.09 15.09 -6.21
CA ARG A 446 -17.34 16.06 -7.01
C ARG A 446 -16.13 16.63 -6.24
N PRO A 447 -14.99 15.92 -6.21
CA PRO A 447 -13.80 16.35 -5.47
C PRO A 447 -13.08 17.54 -6.08
N LEU A 448 -13.36 17.87 -7.34
CA LEU A 448 -12.69 18.91 -8.11
C LEU A 448 -13.73 19.84 -8.73
N THR A 449 -13.50 21.14 -8.60
CA THR A 449 -14.34 22.21 -9.14
C THR A 449 -13.45 23.21 -9.89
N THR A 450 -13.92 23.70 -11.04
CA THR A 450 -13.16 24.62 -11.92
C THR A 450 -13.69 26.05 -11.88
N ASP A 451 -14.83 26.26 -11.25
CA ASP A 451 -15.61 27.51 -11.22
C ASP A 451 -15.54 28.24 -9.86
N GLY A 452 -14.64 27.80 -8.97
CA GLY A 452 -14.48 28.37 -7.63
C GLY A 452 -15.58 27.97 -6.63
N THR A 453 -16.48 27.05 -7.01
CA THR A 453 -17.41 26.43 -6.06
C THR A 453 -16.65 25.53 -5.08
N PRO A 454 -17.11 25.40 -3.82
CA PRO A 454 -16.46 24.50 -2.87
C PRO A 454 -16.55 23.04 -3.37
N PRO A 455 -15.46 22.26 -3.33
CA PRO A 455 -15.51 20.85 -3.73
C PRO A 455 -16.18 19.99 -2.67
N ASP A 456 -16.75 18.86 -3.09
CA ASP A 456 -17.14 17.79 -2.16
C ASP A 456 -15.88 17.19 -1.51
N LEU A 457 -16.00 16.69 -0.29
CA LEU A 457 -14.92 16.06 0.47
C LEU A 457 -15.26 14.60 0.83
N ALA A 458 -14.26 13.73 0.91
CA ALA A 458 -14.44 12.34 1.32
C ALA A 458 -13.34 11.94 2.32
N PHE A 459 -13.73 11.17 3.34
CA PHE A 459 -12.85 10.76 4.42
C PHE A 459 -13.01 9.28 4.77
N ILE A 460 -11.89 8.58 4.99
CA ILE A 460 -11.88 7.28 5.66
C ILE A 460 -11.12 7.41 6.97
N ILE A 461 -11.71 6.88 8.05
CA ILE A 461 -11.13 6.89 9.40
C ILE A 461 -10.82 5.45 9.81
N ALA A 462 -9.56 5.20 10.16
CA ALA A 462 -9.13 3.93 10.73
C ALA A 462 -7.86 4.12 11.60
N PRO A 463 -7.51 3.15 12.46
CA PRO A 463 -6.29 3.21 13.28
C PRO A 463 -5.00 3.24 12.44
N SER A 464 -4.99 2.60 11.28
CA SER A 464 -3.87 2.60 10.33
C SER A 464 -4.35 2.29 8.91
N SER A 465 -3.50 2.58 7.92
CA SER A 465 -3.68 2.18 6.53
C SER A 465 -2.34 1.70 5.96
N PRO A 466 -2.32 0.55 5.24
CA PRO A 466 -1.19 0.20 4.38
C PRO A 466 -0.84 1.34 3.41
N SER A 467 0.44 1.48 3.09
CA SER A 467 0.96 2.55 2.23
C SER A 467 0.34 2.56 0.84
N LEU A 468 0.13 1.38 0.24
CA LEU A 468 -0.50 1.26 -1.08
C LEU A 468 -1.98 1.70 -1.04
N LEU A 469 -2.74 1.30 -0.02
CA LEU A 469 -4.12 1.76 0.17
C LEU A 469 -4.18 3.27 0.38
N GLN A 470 -3.22 3.85 1.10
CA GLN A 470 -3.13 5.30 1.29
C GLN A 470 -2.94 6.03 -0.05
N ARG A 471 -2.04 5.54 -0.92
CA ARG A 471 -1.87 6.09 -2.27
C ARG A 471 -3.15 5.95 -3.10
N LYS A 472 -3.84 4.80 -3.03
CA LYS A 472 -5.11 4.59 -3.73
C LYS A 472 -6.20 5.57 -3.26
N LEU A 473 -6.27 5.88 -1.95
CA LEU A 473 -7.16 6.91 -1.41
C LEU A 473 -6.85 8.29 -2.02
N GLU A 474 -5.58 8.68 -2.06
CA GLU A 474 -5.13 9.97 -2.62
C GLU A 474 -5.52 10.11 -4.09
N LEU A 475 -5.31 9.06 -4.91
CA LEU A 475 -5.71 9.04 -6.32
C LEU A 475 -7.23 9.23 -6.51
N LYS A 476 -8.03 8.80 -5.53
CA LYS A 476 -9.49 8.95 -5.51
C LYS A 476 -9.96 10.24 -4.82
N ASN A 477 -9.04 11.12 -4.41
CA ASN A 477 -9.32 12.32 -3.62
C ASN A 477 -10.05 12.04 -2.29
N ILE A 478 -9.77 10.88 -1.69
CA ILE A 478 -10.30 10.48 -0.39
C ILE A 478 -9.20 10.72 0.66
N CYS A 479 -9.54 11.41 1.74
CA CYS A 479 -8.60 11.74 2.80
C CYS A 479 -8.59 10.66 3.88
N PHE A 480 -7.41 10.14 4.19
CA PHE A 480 -7.25 9.24 5.34
C PHE A 480 -7.11 10.04 6.63
N ILE A 481 -7.88 9.69 7.66
CA ILE A 481 -7.73 10.21 9.02
C ILE A 481 -7.30 9.04 9.89
N GLN A 482 -6.05 9.05 10.33
CA GLN A 482 -5.58 8.09 11.31
C GLN A 482 -6.20 8.44 12.67
N SER A 483 -7.00 7.52 13.22
CA SER A 483 -7.56 7.67 14.56
C SER A 483 -7.68 6.31 15.22
N ASP A 484 -7.06 6.18 16.38
CA ASP A 484 -7.25 5.04 17.25
C ASP A 484 -8.65 5.07 17.89
N LYS A 485 -9.05 3.92 18.43
CA LYS A 485 -10.21 3.79 19.31
C LYS A 485 -10.06 4.76 20.48
N VAL A 486 -11.15 5.42 20.88
CA VAL A 486 -11.18 6.09 22.18
C VAL A 486 -11.06 5.01 23.25
N ILE A 487 -9.92 4.91 23.92
CA ILE A 487 -9.82 4.16 25.17
C ILE A 487 -10.65 4.95 26.17
N THR A 488 -11.87 4.48 26.46
CA THR A 488 -12.63 4.98 27.60
C THR A 488 -11.73 4.86 28.82
N PRO A 489 -11.41 5.96 29.54
CA PRO A 489 -10.68 5.82 30.79
C PRO A 489 -11.48 4.86 31.68
N PRO A 490 -10.83 3.91 32.37
CA PRO A 490 -11.53 2.96 33.21
C PRO A 490 -12.42 3.74 34.17
N ILE A 491 -13.71 3.39 34.18
CA ILE A 491 -14.68 3.88 35.16
C ILE A 491 -14.02 3.69 36.53
N PRO A 492 -13.92 4.73 37.37
CA PRO A 492 -13.28 4.59 38.68
C PRO A 492 -14.09 3.58 39.49
N THR A 493 -13.55 2.37 39.59
CA THR A 493 -14.04 1.34 40.50
C THR A 493 -13.95 1.94 41.90
N LYS A 494 -15.09 2.07 42.58
CA LYS A 494 -15.12 2.48 43.99
C LYS A 494 -14.14 1.61 44.76
N CYS A 495 -13.11 2.24 45.33
CA CYS A 495 -12.18 1.57 46.23
C CYS A 495 -12.99 1.01 47.41
N VAL A 496 -12.97 -0.31 47.55
CA VAL A 496 -13.28 -0.98 48.80
C VAL A 496 -12.00 -0.97 49.62
N ASP A 497 -12.05 -0.34 50.78
CA ASP A 497 -10.98 -0.33 51.78
C ASP A 497 -10.65 -1.75 52.24
N ILE A 498 -9.42 -2.21 52.00
CA ILE A 498 -8.80 -3.25 52.84
C ILE A 498 -7.32 -2.89 53.05
N ASN A 499 -7.03 -2.45 54.27
CA ASN A 499 -5.70 -2.46 54.88
C ASN A 499 -5.17 -3.90 54.94
N THR A 500 -3.95 -4.19 54.45
CA THR A 500 -2.79 -4.62 55.27
C THR A 500 -1.59 -5.07 54.41
N ALA A 501 -0.44 -4.45 54.70
CA ALA A 501 0.94 -4.94 54.82
C ALA A 501 1.53 -6.04 53.92
N GLU A 502 2.61 -5.61 53.21
CA GLU A 502 3.95 -6.26 53.06
C GLU A 502 4.05 -7.60 52.31
N LYS A 503 5.10 -7.97 51.56
CA LYS A 503 6.38 -7.41 51.08
C LYS A 503 6.84 -8.44 50.03
N ASP A 504 7.26 -8.03 48.83
CA ASP A 504 8.52 -8.50 48.20
C ASP A 504 8.69 -7.99 46.76
N LEU A 505 9.92 -7.57 46.49
CA LEU A 505 10.40 -6.89 45.29
C LEU A 505 10.39 -7.77 44.03
N LYS A 506 10.03 -7.18 42.88
CA LYS A 506 10.85 -7.25 41.66
C LYS A 506 10.54 -6.08 40.72
N VAL A 507 11.62 -5.46 40.25
CA VAL A 507 11.70 -4.28 39.39
C VAL A 507 10.89 -4.47 38.12
N ILE A 508 9.83 -3.67 37.97
CA ILE A 508 9.11 -3.45 36.71
C ILE A 508 9.16 -1.95 36.45
N THR A 509 9.74 -1.60 35.31
CA THR A 509 9.78 -0.26 34.73
C THR A 509 8.37 0.35 34.74
N PRO A 510 8.16 1.56 35.28
CA PRO A 510 6.81 2.12 35.40
C PRO A 510 6.22 2.44 34.02
N PRO A 511 4.93 2.14 33.78
CA PRO A 511 4.22 2.60 32.61
C PRO A 511 4.06 4.13 32.68
N ILE A 512 4.35 4.79 31.55
CA ILE A 512 4.32 6.24 31.38
C ILE A 512 2.90 6.78 31.65
N PRO A 513 2.71 7.73 32.57
CA PRO A 513 1.43 8.42 32.75
C PRO A 513 1.15 9.35 31.55
N THR A 514 -0.05 9.25 30.99
CA THR A 514 -0.58 10.00 29.82
C THR A 514 -0.84 11.49 30.06
N LYS A 515 -0.04 12.16 30.90
CA LYS A 515 -0.13 13.62 31.15
C LYS A 515 1.22 14.32 31.31
N CYS A 516 2.31 13.73 30.83
CA CYS A 516 3.63 14.35 30.89
C CYS A 516 3.90 15.29 29.70
N VAL A 517 4.19 16.56 29.96
CA VAL A 517 4.58 17.55 28.94
C VAL A 517 6.07 17.44 28.67
N ASP A 518 6.45 16.95 27.49
CA ASP A 518 7.85 16.86 27.08
C ASP A 518 8.41 18.24 26.69
N ILE A 519 9.40 18.73 27.44
CA ILE A 519 10.03 20.05 27.24
C ILE A 519 10.63 20.21 25.84
N ASN A 520 11.10 19.10 25.28
CA ASN A 520 11.80 19.10 24.01
C ASN A 520 10.84 19.22 22.81
N THR A 521 9.59 18.77 22.93
CA THR A 521 8.68 18.60 21.79
C THR A 521 7.32 19.30 21.95
N ALA A 522 6.86 19.58 23.17
CA ALA A 522 5.53 20.12 23.43
C ALA A 522 5.30 21.52 22.83
N GLU A 523 4.08 21.86 22.46
CA GLU A 523 3.74 23.21 21.97
C GLU A 523 3.85 24.28 23.07
N LYS A 524 4.03 25.55 22.69
CA LYS A 524 4.26 26.66 23.64
C LYS A 524 3.18 26.72 24.71
N ASP A 525 1.92 26.56 24.34
CA ASP A 525 0.78 26.66 25.26
C ASP A 525 0.77 25.54 26.31
N LEU A 526 1.19 24.33 25.93
CA LEU A 526 1.35 23.21 26.86
C LEU A 526 2.50 23.44 27.84
N ILE A 527 3.61 24.06 27.38
CA ILE A 527 4.74 24.44 28.25
C ILE A 527 4.34 25.57 29.20
N VAL A 528 3.58 26.56 28.72
CA VAL A 528 3.05 27.66 29.56
C VAL A 528 2.16 27.09 30.66
N ASN A 529 1.25 26.18 30.31
CA ASN A 529 0.37 25.52 31.27
C ASN A 529 1.15 24.62 32.25
N ALA A 530 2.11 23.83 31.76
CA ALA A 530 2.96 23.00 32.60
C ALA A 530 3.80 23.84 33.57
N PHE A 531 4.26 25.03 33.15
CA PHE A 531 5.10 25.90 33.97
C PHE A 531 4.29 26.84 34.88
N HIS A 532 2.97 26.76 34.84
CA HIS A 532 2.11 27.53 35.73
C HIS A 532 2.47 27.28 37.21
N GLY A 533 2.58 28.35 38.00
CA GLY A 533 3.00 28.29 39.42
C GLY A 533 4.52 28.26 39.69
N THR A 534 5.36 28.14 38.67
CA THR A 534 6.84 28.09 38.81
C THR A 534 7.51 29.47 38.93
N ARG A 535 6.77 30.57 38.72
CA ARG A 535 7.27 31.96 38.60
C ARG A 535 8.24 32.19 37.42
N MET A 536 8.23 31.30 36.43
CA MET A 536 8.87 31.52 35.14
C MET A 536 8.16 32.66 34.39
N ARG A 537 8.92 33.64 33.91
CA ARG A 537 8.39 34.71 33.04
C ARG A 537 8.24 34.18 31.62
N GLU A 538 7.24 34.68 30.89
CA GLU A 538 6.99 34.28 29.49
C GLU A 538 8.23 34.45 28.60
N THR A 539 9.02 35.50 28.82
CA THR A 539 10.30 35.74 28.12
C THR A 539 11.32 34.59 28.25
N LYS A 540 11.27 33.81 29.34
CA LYS A 540 12.11 32.62 29.51
C LYS A 540 11.54 31.39 28.82
N ILE A 541 10.21 31.32 28.68
CA ILE A 541 9.53 30.28 27.91
C ILE A 541 9.80 30.53 26.42
N ASP A 542 9.73 31.76 25.95
CA ASP A 542 10.12 32.11 24.57
C ASP A 542 11.58 31.74 24.27
N LYS A 543 12.49 32.01 25.21
CA LYS A 543 13.90 31.62 25.08
C LYS A 543 14.08 30.09 25.03
N LEU A 544 13.30 29.34 25.80
CA LEU A 544 13.27 27.88 25.72
C LEU A 544 12.81 27.39 24.35
N MET A 545 11.73 27.98 23.81
CA MET A 545 11.19 27.66 22.49
C MET A 545 12.21 27.89 21.36
N GLN A 546 13.07 28.90 21.49
CA GLN A 546 14.16 29.15 20.54
C GLN A 546 15.32 28.16 20.71
N LEU A 547 15.78 27.91 21.94
CA LEU A 547 16.94 27.06 22.20
C LEU A 547 16.71 25.60 21.79
N ARG A 548 15.49 25.09 21.98
CA ARG A 548 15.13 23.71 21.60
C ARG A 548 15.16 23.43 20.10
N MET A 549 15.16 24.45 19.25
CA MET A 549 15.37 24.26 17.80
C MET A 549 16.79 23.78 17.48
N SER A 550 17.74 23.95 18.40
CA SER A 550 19.16 23.65 18.20
C SER A 550 19.76 22.70 19.24
N LYS A 551 19.07 22.46 20.36
CA LYS A 551 19.58 21.65 21.47
C LYS A 551 18.44 20.94 22.21
N PHE A 552 18.59 19.63 22.41
CA PHE A 552 17.73 18.85 23.29
C PHE A 552 18.24 18.87 24.73
N TYR A 553 17.33 19.01 25.68
CA TYR A 553 17.64 18.96 27.10
C TYR A 553 17.47 17.53 27.61
N LYS A 554 18.48 16.99 28.29
CA LYS A 554 18.43 15.63 28.87
C LYS A 554 17.86 15.60 30.27
N ASN A 555 17.95 16.72 30.98
CA ASN A 555 17.51 16.84 32.36
C ASN A 555 17.25 18.32 32.72
N LEU A 556 16.70 18.52 33.92
CA LEU A 556 16.39 19.86 34.44
C LEU A 556 17.65 20.70 34.72
N ASP A 557 18.81 20.08 34.97
CA ASP A 557 20.05 20.80 35.27
C ASP A 557 20.60 21.52 34.03
N GLU A 558 20.57 20.84 32.87
CA GLU A 558 20.92 21.43 31.58
C GLU A 558 19.98 22.59 31.22
N LEU A 559 18.66 22.38 31.40
CA LEU A 559 17.64 23.41 31.19
C LEU A 559 17.86 24.61 32.11
N ALA A 560 18.12 24.35 33.39
CA ALA A 560 18.30 25.38 34.40
C ALA A 560 19.52 26.26 34.13
N THR A 561 20.58 25.66 33.60
CA THR A 561 21.83 26.34 33.25
C THR A 561 21.62 27.30 32.06
N ASP A 562 21.03 26.82 30.97
CA ASP A 562 20.83 27.61 29.74
C ASP A 562 19.80 28.74 29.92
N LEU A 563 18.74 28.48 30.68
CA LEU A 563 17.72 29.47 31.01
C LEU A 563 18.08 30.34 32.22
N LYS A 564 19.26 30.13 32.83
CA LYS A 564 19.75 30.81 34.04
C LYS A 564 18.66 30.90 35.12
N LEU A 565 18.08 29.75 35.49
CA LEU A 565 16.96 29.67 36.42
C LEU A 565 17.40 30.00 37.85
N THR A 566 16.55 30.71 38.59
CA THR A 566 16.75 30.88 40.04
C THR A 566 16.56 29.55 40.77
N GLN A 567 17.22 29.34 41.90
CA GLN A 567 17.07 28.11 42.70
C GLN A 567 15.62 27.80 43.07
N ASN A 568 14.80 28.83 43.35
CA ASN A 568 13.39 28.64 43.67
C ASN A 568 12.56 28.15 42.46
N ALA A 569 12.84 28.67 41.26
CA ALA A 569 12.20 28.19 40.03
C ALA A 569 12.64 26.77 39.68
N LYS A 570 13.94 26.46 39.83
CA LYS A 570 14.49 25.11 39.64
C LYS A 570 13.84 24.09 40.58
N ARG A 571 13.72 24.41 41.88
CA ARG A 571 13.06 23.53 42.86
C ARG A 571 11.59 23.25 42.52
N LYS A 572 10.85 24.27 42.04
CA LYS A 572 9.45 24.11 41.64
C LYS A 572 9.28 23.29 40.36
N LEU A 573 10.19 23.45 39.40
CA LEU A 573 10.21 22.63 38.19
C LEU A 573 10.62 21.18 38.51
N GLN A 574 11.55 20.97 39.45
CA GLN A 574 11.92 19.63 39.90
C GLN A 574 10.71 18.90 40.47
N LYS A 575 9.92 19.56 41.32
CA LYS A 575 8.68 18.99 41.86
C LYS A 575 7.72 18.54 40.74
N LYS A 576 7.59 19.32 39.66
CA LYS A 576 6.74 18.96 38.51
C LYS A 576 7.32 17.82 37.66
N VAL A 577 8.64 17.67 37.61
CA VAL A 577 9.31 16.51 37.03
C VAL A 577 9.05 15.26 37.88
N ASP A 578 9.17 15.39 39.20
CA ASP A 578 8.93 14.30 40.16
C ASP A 578 7.46 13.85 40.17
N GLU A 579 6.53 14.78 39.96
CA GLU A 579 5.08 14.53 39.82
C GLU A 579 4.68 14.02 38.41
N GLY A 580 5.65 13.90 37.49
CA GLY A 580 5.42 13.40 36.13
C GLY A 580 4.64 14.36 35.22
N GLU A 581 4.53 15.64 35.59
CA GLU A 581 3.90 16.68 34.78
C GLU A 581 4.80 17.16 33.63
N ILE A 582 6.12 17.02 33.78
CA ILE A 582 7.14 17.46 32.84
C ILE A 582 8.19 16.37 32.61
N CYS A 583 8.60 16.15 31.36
CA CYS A 583 9.65 15.18 30.99
C CYS A 583 10.64 15.73 29.97
N PHE A 584 11.76 15.02 29.80
CA PHE A 584 12.86 15.32 28.89
C PHE A 584 13.11 14.14 27.96
N LEU A 585 12.14 13.84 27.08
CA LEU A 585 12.27 12.70 26.18
C LEU A 585 13.24 13.09 25.05
N MET A 586 14.23 12.23 24.79
CA MET A 586 15.03 12.33 23.57
C MET A 586 14.22 11.71 22.44
N LYS A 587 13.94 12.48 21.38
CA LYS A 587 13.50 11.89 20.12
C LYS A 587 14.62 10.94 19.70
N ALA A 588 14.31 9.65 19.50
CA ALA A 588 15.24 8.79 18.78
C ALA A 588 15.61 9.51 17.47
N PRO A 589 16.89 9.54 17.06
CA PRO A 589 17.21 10.03 15.73
C PRO A 589 16.31 9.29 14.76
N SER A 590 15.64 10.06 13.90
CA SER A 590 14.82 9.53 12.82
C SER A 590 15.70 8.62 11.96
N THR A 591 15.63 7.34 12.28
CA THR A 591 16.03 6.22 11.43
C THR A 591 14.86 5.84 10.57
#